data_AF-A0A2V5K8I3-F1
#
_entry.id   AF-A0A2V5K8I3-F1
#
_cell.length_a   1.000
_cell.length_b   1.000
_cell.length_c   1.000
_cell.angle_alpha   90.00
_cell.angle_beta   90.00
_cell.angle_gamma   90.00
#
_symmetry.space_group_name_H-M   'P 1'
#
loop_
_entity.id
_entity.type
_entity.pdbx_description
1 polymer ?
#
loop_
_entity_poly.entity_id
_entity_poly.type
_entity_poly.pdbx_seq_one_letter_code
_entity_poly.pdbx_strand_id
1 'polypeptide(L)'
;MKWIEWAIVGALIFLPFATINRIEVDMQRKAMLTELRYNTSLDAAVDDAARMLTVNANQQRETQYESAKRVVLNKDEAIAAFYRTLYINFGIVDDPVAQGVLRRYIPAVVVIGYDGFYVYAEEEWTGADGNTERKPVWGAKKPYAYADSSGNSLSFTLDEFVLAYDAGSRSWFEGLRGDVGQQTNIALLKDAERFEKVRRSTIVHAIEDELAYRINKHNEWVSRFGLSYTFTLPTISQEEWHNTVDDVGVIAFIQGIPMGGKFYNNYALGGSRVLKKPEIVGARKGNVKVYYRSTCGFSYPVEETFSSEKAAAQKGYMPLSCSFP
;
A
#
# COMPACT_ATOMS: atom_id res chain seq x y z
N MET A 1 55.32 -16.48 39.98
CA MET A 1 55.50 -16.95 38.58
C MET A 1 54.24 -17.62 38.04
N LYS A 2 53.67 -18.66 38.68
CA LYS A 2 52.44 -19.34 38.22
C LYS A 2 51.23 -18.43 37.91
N TRP A 3 50.96 -17.40 38.72
CA TRP A 3 49.83 -16.48 38.49
C TRP A 3 49.98 -15.60 37.24
N ILE A 4 51.22 -15.24 36.87
CA ILE A 4 51.50 -14.44 35.67
C ILE A 4 51.33 -15.31 34.43
N GLU A 5 51.74 -16.58 34.47
CA GLU A 5 51.55 -17.55 33.39
C GLU A 5 50.05 -17.78 33.10
N TRP A 6 49.22 -17.95 34.13
CA TRP A 6 47.76 -18.06 33.96
C TRP A 6 47.12 -16.78 33.39
N ALA A 7 47.61 -15.59 33.78
CA ALA A 7 47.14 -14.33 33.23
C ALA A 7 47.49 -14.16 31.74
N ILE A 8 48.69 -14.60 31.32
CA ILE A 8 49.13 -14.56 29.92
C ILE A 8 48.27 -15.49 29.06
N VAL A 9 48.00 -16.71 29.53
CA VAL A 9 47.12 -17.66 28.83
C VAL A 9 45.69 -17.10 28.72
N GLY A 10 45.17 -16.51 29.79
CA GLY A 10 43.87 -15.84 29.78
C GLY A 10 43.80 -14.70 28.76
N ALA A 11 44.82 -13.84 28.70
CA ALA A 11 44.89 -12.76 27.73
C ALA A 11 44.99 -13.26 26.28
N LEU A 12 45.77 -14.32 26.03
CA LEU A 12 45.92 -14.94 24.71
C LEU A 12 44.61 -15.55 24.18
N ILE A 13 43.72 -15.99 25.05
CA ILE A 13 42.40 -16.52 24.66
C ILE A 13 41.36 -15.39 24.59
N PHE A 14 41.35 -14.50 25.58
CA PHE A 14 40.32 -13.48 25.71
C PHE A 14 40.45 -12.36 24.68
N LEU A 15 41.68 -11.90 24.36
CA LEU A 15 41.89 -10.83 23.39
C LEU A 15 41.41 -11.18 21.97
N PRO A 16 41.78 -12.34 21.36
CA PRO A 16 41.26 -12.68 20.03
C PRO A 16 39.75 -12.86 20.07
N PHE A 17 39.19 -13.47 21.12
CA PHE A 17 37.74 -13.60 21.27
C PHE A 17 37.03 -12.24 21.34
N ALA A 18 37.55 -11.30 22.15
CA ALA A 18 37.00 -9.96 22.28
C ALA A 18 37.08 -9.17 20.97
N THR A 19 38.16 -9.31 20.21
CA THR A 19 38.30 -8.65 18.91
C THR A 19 37.34 -9.20 17.86
N ILE A 20 37.15 -10.52 17.78
CA ILE A 20 36.17 -11.15 16.87
C ILE A 20 34.75 -10.69 17.22
N ASN A 21 34.37 -10.73 18.50
CA ASN A 21 33.06 -10.27 18.93
C ASN A 21 32.84 -8.78 18.61
N ARG A 22 33.86 -7.94 18.82
CA ARG A 22 33.77 -6.52 18.47
C ARG A 22 33.58 -6.31 16.97
N ILE A 23 34.32 -7.03 16.13
CA ILE A 23 34.17 -6.97 14.67
C ILE A 23 32.76 -7.39 14.26
N GLU A 24 32.24 -8.46 14.84
CA GLU A 24 30.89 -8.95 14.56
C GLU A 24 29.81 -7.95 14.99
N VAL A 25 29.92 -7.37 16.19
CA VAL A 25 29.02 -6.32 16.69
C VAL A 25 29.08 -5.08 15.78
N ASP A 26 30.27 -4.66 15.35
CA ASP A 26 30.44 -3.51 14.46
C ASP A 26 29.83 -3.79 13.07
N MET A 27 29.98 -5.01 12.54
CA MET A 27 29.34 -5.43 11.28
C MET A 27 27.81 -5.48 11.40
N GLN A 28 27.28 -6.06 12.46
CA GLN A 28 25.84 -6.11 12.73
C GLN A 28 25.25 -4.71 12.86
N ARG A 29 25.95 -3.80 13.57
CA ARG A 29 25.53 -2.41 13.72
C ARG A 29 25.48 -1.69 12.38
N LYS A 30 26.52 -1.84 11.53
CA LYS A 30 26.54 -1.25 10.19
C LYS A 30 25.41 -1.79 9.32
N ALA A 31 25.18 -3.11 9.34
CA ALA A 31 24.11 -3.74 8.59
C ALA A 31 22.72 -3.23 9.02
N MET A 32 22.49 -3.09 10.33
CA MET A 32 21.25 -2.52 10.89
C MET A 32 21.03 -1.07 10.44
N LEU A 33 22.08 -0.24 10.46
CA LEU A 33 21.98 1.16 10.01
C LEU A 33 21.66 1.27 8.51
N THR A 34 22.27 0.41 7.69
CA THR A 34 21.98 0.34 6.25
C THR A 34 20.55 -0.11 5.99
N GLU A 35 20.08 -1.12 6.71
CA GLU A 35 18.71 -1.62 6.62
C GLU A 35 17.68 -0.55 7.01
N LEU A 36 17.90 0.16 8.12
CA LEU A 36 17.06 1.30 8.52
C LEU A 36 17.01 2.38 7.45
N ARG A 37 18.15 2.72 6.84
CA ARG A 37 18.21 3.68 5.74
C ARG A 37 17.39 3.20 4.54
N TYR A 38 17.49 1.93 4.16
CA TYR A 38 16.73 1.40 3.03
C TYR A 38 15.23 1.35 3.34
N ASN A 39 14.84 1.01 4.57
CA ASN A 39 13.44 1.04 5.01
C ASN A 39 12.86 2.44 4.88
N THR A 40 13.51 3.45 5.47
CA THR A 40 13.02 4.83 5.38
C THR A 40 12.98 5.35 3.95
N SER A 41 13.92 4.92 3.10
CA SER A 41 13.94 5.26 1.68
C SER A 41 12.76 4.66 0.92
N LEU A 42 12.44 3.39 1.21
CA LEU A 42 11.33 2.67 0.61
C LEU A 42 10.00 3.23 1.11
N ASP A 43 9.83 3.44 2.41
CA ASP A 43 8.62 4.02 3.02
C ASP A 43 8.32 5.39 2.40
N ALA A 44 9.32 6.28 2.34
CA ALA A 44 9.16 7.59 1.72
C ALA A 44 8.76 7.51 0.24
N ALA A 45 9.33 6.55 -0.50
CA ALA A 45 9.02 6.35 -1.91
C ALA A 45 7.56 5.89 -2.11
N VAL A 46 7.07 4.97 -1.28
CA VAL A 46 5.69 4.48 -1.39
C VAL A 46 4.70 5.55 -0.90
N ASP A 47 5.03 6.33 0.12
CA ASP A 47 4.23 7.49 0.57
C ASP A 47 4.10 8.56 -0.51
N ASP A 48 5.20 8.93 -1.19
CA ASP A 48 5.18 9.90 -2.30
C ASP A 48 4.35 9.37 -3.47
N ALA A 49 4.48 8.08 -3.80
CA ALA A 49 3.67 7.42 -4.82
C ALA A 49 2.17 7.48 -4.46
N ALA A 50 1.84 7.15 -3.21
CA ALA A 50 0.47 7.13 -2.72
C ALA A 50 -0.17 8.51 -2.75
N ARG A 51 0.57 9.57 -2.41
CA ARG A 51 0.10 10.96 -2.56
C ARG A 51 -0.23 11.27 -4.02
N MET A 52 0.66 10.89 -4.94
CA MET A 52 0.48 11.18 -6.37
C MET A 52 -0.67 10.43 -7.03
N LEU A 53 -1.17 9.33 -6.43
CA LEU A 53 -2.35 8.61 -6.94
C LEU A 53 -3.59 9.50 -7.07
N THR A 54 -3.74 10.50 -6.19
CA THR A 54 -4.97 11.31 -6.07
C THR A 54 -4.81 12.77 -6.50
N VAL A 55 -3.57 13.26 -6.68
CA VAL A 55 -3.23 14.68 -6.90
C VAL A 55 -3.87 15.29 -8.17
N ASN A 56 -4.11 14.50 -9.22
CA ASN A 56 -4.69 15.00 -10.49
C ASN A 56 -6.05 14.38 -10.82
N ALA A 57 -6.66 13.70 -9.86
CA ALA A 57 -7.81 12.84 -10.12
C ALA A 57 -9.16 13.57 -10.17
N ASN A 58 -9.19 14.91 -10.04
CA ASN A 58 -10.11 15.85 -10.73
C ASN A 58 -10.16 17.23 -10.05
N GLN A 59 -9.59 18.29 -10.67
CA GLN A 59 -10.00 19.68 -10.41
C GLN A 59 -11.36 20.03 -11.10
N GLN A 60 -11.96 19.11 -11.88
CA GLN A 60 -13.15 19.40 -12.72
C GLN A 60 -14.37 18.48 -12.49
N ARG A 61 -14.35 17.55 -11.53
CA ARG A 61 -15.49 16.66 -11.23
C ARG A 61 -15.79 16.55 -9.73
N GLU A 62 -15.73 17.67 -9.02
CA GLU A 62 -16.22 17.76 -7.63
C GLU A 62 -17.74 17.96 -7.52
N THR A 63 -18.50 17.67 -8.58
CA THR A 63 -19.96 17.61 -8.52
C THR A 63 -20.41 16.18 -8.65
N GLN A 64 -20.80 15.61 -7.49
CA GLN A 64 -21.86 14.60 -7.28
C GLN A 64 -21.40 13.45 -6.37
N TYR A 65 -21.90 13.46 -5.13
CA TYR A 65 -22.19 12.36 -4.20
C TYR A 65 -21.61 10.94 -4.45
N GLU A 66 -20.34 10.79 -4.79
CA GLU A 66 -19.66 9.49 -4.91
C GLU A 66 -18.52 9.38 -3.88
N SER A 67 -18.37 8.19 -3.28
CA SER A 67 -17.41 7.85 -2.22
C SER A 67 -16.03 8.47 -2.46
N ALA A 68 -15.40 9.02 -1.42
CA ALA A 68 -14.07 9.64 -1.50
C ALA A 68 -12.96 8.69 -1.99
N LYS A 69 -13.26 7.38 -2.07
CA LYS A 69 -12.39 6.33 -2.59
C LYS A 69 -12.51 6.13 -4.11
N ARG A 70 -13.57 6.61 -4.77
CA ARG A 70 -13.82 6.44 -6.21
C ARG A 70 -13.08 7.48 -7.05
N VAL A 71 -11.76 7.50 -6.89
CA VAL A 71 -10.84 8.47 -7.48
C VAL A 71 -10.14 7.84 -8.68
N VAL A 72 -10.05 8.55 -9.81
CA VAL A 72 -9.30 8.09 -10.98
C VAL A 72 -7.82 8.08 -10.62
N LEU A 73 -7.23 6.89 -10.49
CA LEU A 73 -5.85 6.75 -10.04
C LEU A 73 -4.85 7.22 -11.09
N ASN A 74 -3.97 8.13 -10.69
CA ASN A 74 -2.83 8.53 -11.51
C ASN A 74 -1.62 7.59 -11.27
N LYS A 75 -1.78 6.33 -11.69
CA LYS A 75 -0.78 5.28 -11.51
C LYS A 75 0.59 5.62 -12.14
N ASP A 76 0.59 6.33 -13.27
CA ASP A 76 1.80 6.68 -14.01
C ASP A 76 2.63 7.77 -13.29
N GLU A 77 1.97 8.79 -12.73
CA GLU A 77 2.65 9.75 -11.85
C GLU A 77 3.09 9.11 -10.53
N ALA A 78 2.28 8.18 -9.98
CA ALA A 78 2.63 7.49 -8.74
C ALA A 78 3.92 6.67 -8.88
N ILE A 79 4.07 5.88 -9.96
CA ILE A 79 5.29 5.11 -10.17
C ILE A 79 6.50 5.99 -10.51
N ALA A 80 6.28 7.11 -11.21
CA ALA A 80 7.33 8.10 -11.46
C ALA A 80 7.83 8.73 -10.15
N ALA A 81 6.91 9.11 -9.25
CA ALA A 81 7.24 9.65 -7.93
C ALA A 81 7.95 8.61 -7.05
N PHE A 82 7.46 7.37 -7.03
CA PHE A 82 8.10 6.25 -6.34
C PHE A 82 9.59 6.14 -6.72
N TYR A 83 9.88 5.99 -8.02
CA TYR A 83 11.26 5.81 -8.47
C TYR A 83 12.11 7.06 -8.26
N ARG A 84 11.56 8.26 -8.46
CA ARG A 84 12.28 9.51 -8.20
C ARG A 84 12.74 9.59 -6.75
N THR A 85 11.84 9.37 -5.80
CA THR A 85 12.16 9.40 -4.37
C THR A 85 13.15 8.31 -4.00
N LEU A 86 13.00 7.11 -4.56
CA LEU A 86 13.95 6.03 -4.35
C LEU A 86 15.35 6.40 -4.87
N TYR A 87 15.47 6.96 -6.07
CA TYR A 87 16.77 7.34 -6.64
C TYR A 87 17.45 8.47 -5.88
N ILE A 88 16.68 9.44 -5.38
CA ILE A 88 17.20 10.51 -4.51
C ILE A 88 17.78 9.91 -3.24
N ASN A 89 17.04 9.04 -2.56
CA ASN A 89 17.47 8.45 -1.29
C ASN A 89 18.69 7.51 -1.42
N PHE A 90 18.78 6.80 -2.54
CA PHE A 90 19.92 5.96 -2.89
C PHE A 90 21.11 6.75 -3.48
N GLY A 91 20.92 8.02 -3.85
CA GLY A 91 21.97 8.86 -4.42
C GLY A 91 22.36 8.48 -5.85
N ILE A 92 21.41 7.95 -6.63
CA ILE A 92 21.63 7.40 -7.99
C ILE A 92 20.83 8.15 -9.08
N VAL A 93 20.43 9.40 -8.81
CA VAL A 93 19.60 10.20 -9.73
C VAL A 93 20.27 10.40 -11.10
N ASP A 94 21.59 10.57 -11.12
CA ASP A 94 22.36 10.82 -12.34
C ASP A 94 23.07 9.57 -12.88
N ASP A 95 22.73 8.38 -12.38
CA ASP A 95 23.32 7.10 -12.79
C ASP A 95 22.24 6.13 -13.34
N PRO A 96 21.97 6.17 -14.65
CA PRO A 96 20.99 5.29 -15.29
C PRO A 96 21.32 3.80 -15.14
N VAL A 97 22.61 3.44 -15.01
CA VAL A 97 23.04 2.04 -14.87
C VAL A 97 22.68 1.56 -13.46
N ALA A 98 23.02 2.33 -12.43
CA ALA A 98 22.64 2.01 -11.06
C ALA A 98 21.12 2.00 -10.85
N GLN A 99 20.37 2.90 -11.52
CA GLN A 99 18.90 2.86 -11.54
C GLN A 99 18.38 1.55 -12.14
N GLY A 100 18.95 1.13 -13.27
CA GLY A 100 18.62 -0.14 -13.90
C GLY A 100 18.90 -1.33 -12.98
N VAL A 101 20.02 -1.33 -12.26
CA VAL A 101 20.35 -2.36 -11.26
C VAL A 101 19.34 -2.37 -10.11
N LEU A 102 19.02 -1.20 -9.54
CA LEU A 102 18.07 -1.10 -8.42
C LEU A 102 16.67 -1.61 -8.80
N ARG A 103 16.20 -1.32 -10.02
CA ARG A 103 14.90 -1.81 -10.52
C ARG A 103 14.81 -3.34 -10.50
N ARG A 104 15.91 -4.06 -10.71
CA ARG A 104 15.93 -5.54 -10.70
C ARG A 104 15.70 -6.14 -9.32
N TYR A 105 15.91 -5.36 -8.26
CA TYR A 105 15.59 -5.79 -6.90
C TYR A 105 14.13 -5.53 -6.52
N ILE A 106 13.32 -4.99 -7.45
CA ILE A 106 11.90 -4.68 -7.27
C ILE A 106 11.09 -5.59 -8.20
N PRO A 107 10.63 -6.76 -7.73
CA PRO A 107 9.95 -7.73 -8.60
C PRO A 107 8.59 -7.21 -9.08
N ALA A 108 7.88 -6.44 -8.23
CA ALA A 108 6.58 -5.85 -8.56
C ALA A 108 6.27 -4.65 -7.65
N VAL A 109 5.48 -3.72 -8.19
CA VAL A 109 4.80 -2.65 -7.46
C VAL A 109 3.30 -2.76 -7.72
N VAL A 110 2.47 -2.74 -6.67
CA VAL A 110 1.02 -2.86 -6.75
C VAL A 110 0.39 -1.51 -6.46
N VAL A 111 -0.56 -1.10 -7.28
CA VAL A 111 -1.44 0.04 -7.01
C VAL A 111 -2.83 -0.50 -6.70
N ILE A 112 -3.26 -0.33 -5.46
CA ILE A 112 -4.58 -0.70 -4.97
C ILE A 112 -5.53 0.43 -5.33
N GLY A 113 -6.59 0.08 -6.06
CA GLY A 113 -7.66 0.99 -6.47
C GLY A 113 -8.98 0.64 -5.82
N TYR A 114 -9.99 1.46 -6.11
CA TYR A 114 -11.30 1.37 -5.48
C TYR A 114 -12.01 0.03 -5.75
N ASP A 115 -11.96 -0.45 -6.98
CA ASP A 115 -12.73 -1.59 -7.51
C ASP A 115 -11.82 -2.65 -8.15
N GLY A 116 -10.51 -2.56 -7.87
CA GLY A 116 -9.50 -3.47 -8.38
C GLY A 116 -8.11 -2.88 -8.22
N PHE A 117 -7.10 -3.63 -8.65
CA PHE A 117 -5.70 -3.24 -8.51
C PHE A 117 -4.94 -3.37 -9.83
N TYR A 118 -3.79 -2.70 -9.90
CA TYR A 118 -2.85 -2.77 -11.01
C TYR A 118 -1.52 -3.28 -10.48
N VAL A 119 -0.79 -4.04 -11.31
CA VAL A 119 0.56 -4.48 -10.99
C VAL A 119 1.52 -3.99 -12.05
N TYR A 120 2.57 -3.32 -11.59
CA TYR A 120 3.71 -2.90 -12.38
C TYR A 120 4.84 -3.90 -12.16
N ALA A 121 5.16 -4.65 -13.20
CA ALA A 121 6.19 -5.69 -13.17
C ALA A 121 6.83 -5.83 -14.55
N GLU A 122 7.97 -6.52 -14.64
CA GLU A 122 8.57 -6.82 -15.95
C GLU A 122 7.68 -7.75 -16.77
N GLU A 123 7.40 -7.36 -18.01
CA GLU A 123 6.80 -8.22 -19.02
C GLU A 123 7.66 -8.25 -20.28
N GLU A 124 7.52 -9.36 -21.02
CA GLU A 124 8.04 -9.49 -22.37
C GLU A 124 7.09 -8.76 -23.32
N TRP A 125 7.58 -7.71 -23.95
CA TRP A 125 6.86 -6.95 -24.95
C TRP A 125 7.52 -7.21 -26.31
N THR A 126 6.76 -7.75 -27.26
CA THR A 126 7.23 -7.88 -28.63
C THR A 126 6.93 -6.59 -29.37
N GLY A 127 7.99 -5.89 -29.79
CA GLY A 127 7.85 -4.69 -30.58
C GLY A 127 7.29 -4.97 -31.98
N ALA A 128 6.85 -3.90 -32.65
CA ALA A 128 6.37 -3.97 -34.02
C ALA A 128 7.46 -4.44 -35.02
N ASP A 129 8.72 -4.44 -34.59
CA ASP A 129 9.91 -4.93 -35.27
C ASP A 129 10.17 -6.43 -35.04
N GLY A 130 9.35 -7.11 -34.22
CA GLY A 130 9.48 -8.54 -33.90
C GLY A 130 10.53 -8.84 -32.83
N ASN A 131 11.17 -7.81 -32.26
CA ASN A 131 12.11 -7.99 -31.15
C ASN A 131 11.36 -8.03 -29.83
N THR A 132 11.63 -9.06 -29.02
CA THR A 132 11.11 -9.14 -27.65
C THR A 132 11.98 -8.30 -26.73
N GLU A 133 11.52 -7.10 -26.43
CA GLU A 133 12.11 -6.25 -25.39
C GLU A 133 11.40 -6.49 -24.06
N ARG A 134 12.18 -6.54 -22.98
CA ARG A 134 11.62 -6.63 -21.63
C ARG A 134 11.67 -5.27 -20.99
N LYS A 135 10.50 -4.80 -20.57
CA LYS A 135 10.38 -3.54 -19.83
C LYS A 135 9.31 -3.70 -18.78
N PRO A 136 9.44 -2.98 -17.66
CA PRO A 136 8.37 -2.93 -16.70
C PRO A 136 7.17 -2.20 -17.31
N VAL A 137 6.00 -2.83 -17.21
CA VAL A 137 4.73 -2.31 -17.75
C VAL A 137 3.62 -2.50 -16.74
N TRP A 138 2.57 -1.69 -16.88
CA TRP A 138 1.32 -1.92 -16.17
C TRP A 138 0.59 -3.11 -16.78
N GLY A 139 0.27 -4.10 -15.95
CA GLY A 139 -0.70 -5.11 -16.28
C GLY A 139 -2.13 -4.53 -16.36
N ALA A 140 -3.04 -5.31 -16.94
CA ALA A 140 -4.47 -4.98 -16.94
C ALA A 140 -5.00 -4.89 -15.49
N LYS A 141 -6.01 -4.02 -15.30
CA LYS A 141 -6.71 -3.91 -14.00
C LYS A 141 -7.32 -5.26 -13.63
N LYS A 142 -7.03 -5.74 -12.42
CA LYS A 142 -7.62 -6.96 -11.88
C LYS A 142 -8.73 -6.60 -10.89
N PRO A 143 -9.97 -7.09 -11.10
CA PRO A 143 -11.07 -6.83 -10.17
C PRO A 143 -10.93 -7.67 -8.91
N TYR A 144 -11.57 -7.22 -7.83
CA TYR A 144 -11.70 -8.00 -6.59
C TYR A 144 -12.84 -9.01 -6.71
N ALA A 145 -12.60 -10.07 -7.47
CA ALA A 145 -13.63 -11.06 -7.81
C ALA A 145 -13.74 -12.16 -6.75
N TYR A 146 -14.97 -12.46 -6.38
CA TYR A 146 -15.37 -13.60 -5.55
C TYR A 146 -16.45 -14.40 -6.28
N ALA A 147 -16.43 -15.70 -6.08
CA ALA A 147 -17.49 -16.60 -6.52
C ALA A 147 -17.87 -17.53 -5.38
N ASP A 148 -19.16 -17.78 -5.22
CA ASP A 148 -19.66 -18.76 -4.26
C ASP A 148 -19.94 -20.12 -4.92
N SER A 149 -20.20 -21.14 -4.11
CA SER A 149 -20.53 -22.49 -4.58
C SER A 149 -21.89 -22.60 -5.26
N SER A 150 -22.74 -21.58 -5.12
CA SER A 150 -24.06 -21.51 -5.78
C SER A 150 -23.98 -20.87 -7.18
N GLY A 151 -22.78 -20.46 -7.62
CA GLY A 151 -22.55 -19.86 -8.93
C GLY A 151 -22.78 -18.36 -8.98
N ASN A 152 -23.00 -17.71 -7.84
CA ASN A 152 -23.04 -16.25 -7.77
C ASN A 152 -21.62 -15.70 -7.84
N SER A 153 -21.48 -14.51 -8.40
CA SER A 153 -20.20 -13.81 -8.45
C SER A 153 -20.34 -12.39 -7.93
N LEU A 154 -19.33 -11.92 -7.20
CA LEU A 154 -19.27 -10.56 -6.68
C LEU A 154 -17.94 -9.94 -7.11
N SER A 155 -17.99 -8.71 -7.63
CA SER A 155 -16.84 -7.83 -7.70
C SER A 155 -16.95 -6.83 -6.55
N PHE A 156 -16.00 -6.92 -5.62
CA PHE A 156 -15.94 -6.03 -4.47
C PHE A 156 -15.28 -4.69 -4.82
N THR A 157 -15.52 -3.73 -3.94
CA THR A 157 -14.77 -2.48 -3.85
C THR A 157 -14.09 -2.34 -2.48
N LEU A 158 -13.36 -1.25 -2.25
CA LEU A 158 -12.79 -0.91 -0.95
C LEU A 158 -13.83 -0.42 0.07
N ASP A 159 -15.11 -0.31 -0.32
CA ASP A 159 -16.23 -0.07 0.59
C ASP A 159 -17.37 -1.08 0.35
N GLU A 160 -18.59 -0.76 0.79
CA GLU A 160 -19.76 -1.64 0.69
C GLU A 160 -20.37 -1.69 -0.72
N PHE A 161 -19.84 -0.95 -1.70
CA PHE A 161 -20.33 -1.01 -3.07
C PHE A 161 -19.90 -2.31 -3.75
N VAL A 162 -20.82 -2.94 -4.48
CA VAL A 162 -20.59 -4.22 -5.15
C VAL A 162 -21.27 -4.28 -6.52
N LEU A 163 -20.66 -5.06 -7.41
CA LEU A 163 -21.32 -5.60 -8.60
C LEU A 163 -21.53 -7.09 -8.38
N ALA A 164 -22.79 -7.53 -8.31
CA ALA A 164 -23.15 -8.90 -8.00
C ALA A 164 -23.92 -9.54 -9.16
N TYR A 165 -23.53 -10.75 -9.53
CA TYR A 165 -24.28 -11.64 -10.40
C TYR A 165 -25.02 -12.67 -9.55
N ASP A 166 -26.36 -12.67 -9.63
CA ASP A 166 -27.20 -13.67 -9.00
C ASP A 166 -27.52 -14.78 -10.02
N ALA A 167 -27.07 -16.00 -9.74
CA ALA A 167 -27.27 -17.15 -10.61
C ALA A 167 -28.74 -17.59 -10.68
N GLY A 168 -29.54 -17.30 -9.63
CA GLY A 168 -30.96 -17.65 -9.59
C GLY A 168 -31.79 -16.82 -10.58
N SER A 169 -31.56 -15.51 -10.60
CA SER A 169 -32.23 -14.57 -11.51
C SER A 169 -31.47 -14.31 -12.83
N ARG A 170 -30.23 -14.82 -12.94
CA ARG A 170 -29.31 -14.62 -14.08
C ARG A 170 -29.12 -13.14 -14.44
N SER A 171 -29.08 -12.29 -13.42
CA SER A 171 -29.07 -10.84 -13.57
C SER A 171 -27.93 -10.21 -12.78
N TRP A 172 -27.44 -9.08 -13.29
CA TRP A 172 -26.43 -8.26 -12.63
C TRP A 172 -27.10 -7.15 -11.84
N PHE A 173 -26.59 -6.93 -10.63
CA PHE A 173 -27.03 -5.88 -9.73
C PHE A 173 -25.81 -5.10 -9.25
N GLU A 174 -25.93 -3.79 -9.24
CA GLU A 174 -24.85 -2.88 -8.84
C GLU A 174 -25.41 -1.91 -7.81
N GLY A 175 -24.67 -1.69 -6.72
CA GLY A 175 -25.08 -0.79 -5.66
C GLY A 175 -24.41 -1.06 -4.33
N LEU A 176 -24.92 -0.42 -3.28
CA LEU A 176 -24.52 -0.72 -1.92
C LEU A 176 -24.99 -2.14 -1.55
N ARG A 177 -24.16 -2.87 -0.80
CA ARG A 177 -24.43 -4.22 -0.30
C ARG A 177 -25.85 -4.38 0.25
N GLY A 178 -26.31 -3.42 1.05
CA GLY A 178 -27.67 -3.43 1.62
C GLY A 178 -28.78 -3.45 0.58
N ASP A 179 -28.67 -2.61 -0.47
CA ASP A 179 -29.67 -2.48 -1.52
C ASP A 179 -29.66 -3.70 -2.45
N VAL A 180 -28.47 -4.18 -2.81
CA VAL A 180 -28.31 -5.38 -3.65
C VAL A 180 -28.75 -6.64 -2.88
N GLY A 181 -28.50 -6.69 -1.57
CA GLY A 181 -28.95 -7.79 -0.70
C GLY A 181 -30.46 -7.90 -0.56
N GLN A 182 -31.21 -6.81 -0.77
CA GLN A 182 -32.69 -6.83 -0.83
C GLN A 182 -33.22 -7.32 -2.18
N GLN A 183 -32.45 -7.14 -3.25
CA GLN A 183 -32.83 -7.50 -4.62
C GLN A 183 -32.39 -8.92 -5.01
N THR A 184 -31.49 -9.53 -4.24
CA THR A 184 -30.88 -10.83 -4.54
C THR A 184 -31.04 -11.83 -3.41
N ASN A 185 -30.86 -13.12 -3.72
CA ASN A 185 -30.83 -14.19 -2.71
C ASN A 185 -29.42 -14.58 -2.27
N ILE A 186 -28.41 -13.77 -2.59
CA ILE A 186 -27.01 -14.01 -2.24
C ILE A 186 -26.85 -13.86 -0.73
N ALA A 187 -26.57 -14.98 -0.04
CA ALA A 187 -26.48 -15.02 1.42
C ALA A 187 -25.40 -14.08 1.97
N LEU A 188 -24.27 -13.93 1.26
CA LEU A 188 -23.17 -13.07 1.66
C LEU A 188 -23.58 -11.60 1.80
N LEU A 189 -24.53 -11.12 0.98
CA LEU A 189 -24.97 -9.72 1.02
C LEU A 189 -25.91 -9.42 2.19
N LYS A 190 -26.48 -10.45 2.82
CA LYS A 190 -27.43 -10.34 3.94
C LYS A 190 -26.74 -10.23 5.30
N ASP A 191 -25.46 -10.59 5.38
CA ASP A 191 -24.66 -10.58 6.62
C ASP A 191 -23.49 -9.60 6.46
N ALA A 192 -23.59 -8.44 7.10
CA ALA A 192 -22.61 -7.37 6.97
C ALA A 192 -21.22 -7.73 7.54
N GLU A 193 -21.17 -8.46 8.65
CA GLU A 193 -19.91 -8.86 9.28
C GLU A 193 -19.19 -9.91 8.43
N ARG A 194 -19.94 -10.92 7.97
CA ARG A 194 -19.39 -11.93 7.06
C ARG A 194 -18.99 -11.33 5.72
N PHE A 195 -19.78 -10.41 5.19
CA PHE A 195 -19.45 -9.67 3.98
C PHE A 195 -18.10 -8.98 4.11
N GLU A 196 -17.88 -8.18 5.16
CA GLU A 196 -16.63 -7.45 5.35
C GLU A 196 -15.43 -8.39 5.49
N LYS A 197 -15.60 -9.51 6.20
CA LYS A 197 -14.54 -10.50 6.35
C LYS A 197 -14.18 -11.17 5.03
N VAL A 198 -15.18 -11.56 4.23
CA VAL A 198 -14.96 -12.15 2.90
C VAL A 198 -14.38 -11.12 1.94
N ARG A 199 -14.92 -9.90 1.91
CA ARG A 199 -14.44 -8.79 1.08
C ARG A 199 -12.95 -8.55 1.28
N ARG A 200 -12.54 -8.33 2.53
CA ARG A 200 -11.13 -8.09 2.89
C ARG A 200 -10.25 -9.28 2.52
N SER A 201 -10.68 -10.49 2.87
CA SER A 201 -9.95 -11.71 2.53
C SER A 201 -9.77 -11.84 1.01
N THR A 202 -10.83 -11.64 0.22
CA THR A 202 -10.75 -11.72 -1.25
C THR A 202 -9.81 -10.68 -1.84
N ILE A 203 -9.85 -9.43 -1.36
CA ILE A 203 -8.93 -8.39 -1.84
C ILE A 203 -7.47 -8.78 -1.57
N VAL A 204 -7.18 -9.23 -0.33
CA VAL A 204 -5.83 -9.65 0.07
C VAL A 204 -5.35 -10.83 -0.78
N HIS A 205 -6.13 -11.91 -0.86
CA HIS A 205 -5.75 -13.10 -1.64
C HIS A 205 -5.57 -12.77 -3.13
N ALA A 206 -6.43 -11.92 -3.70
CA ALA A 206 -6.28 -11.52 -5.11
C ALA A 206 -4.94 -10.81 -5.38
N ILE A 207 -4.50 -9.96 -4.45
CA ILE A 207 -3.20 -9.27 -4.54
C ILE A 207 -2.06 -10.24 -4.29
N GLU A 208 -2.15 -11.09 -3.26
CA GLU A 208 -1.13 -12.09 -2.92
C GLU A 208 -0.91 -13.11 -4.04
N ASP A 209 -1.98 -13.65 -4.63
CA ASP A 209 -1.92 -14.61 -5.73
C ASP A 209 -1.26 -13.98 -6.97
N GLU A 210 -1.62 -12.74 -7.30
CA GLU A 210 -1.01 -12.04 -8.42
C GLU A 210 0.46 -11.72 -8.15
N LEU A 211 0.80 -11.28 -6.94
CA LEU A 211 2.19 -11.03 -6.56
C LEU A 211 3.02 -12.31 -6.60
N ALA A 212 2.51 -13.41 -6.08
CA ALA A 212 3.17 -14.71 -6.14
C ALA A 212 3.42 -15.11 -7.60
N TYR A 213 2.44 -14.94 -8.48
CA TYR A 213 2.60 -15.16 -9.92
C TYR A 213 3.71 -14.27 -10.52
N ARG A 214 3.72 -12.97 -10.22
CA ARG A 214 4.74 -12.04 -10.74
C ARG A 214 6.14 -12.31 -10.19
N ILE A 215 6.26 -12.63 -8.91
CA ILE A 215 7.53 -13.00 -8.26
C ILE A 215 8.10 -14.28 -8.87
N ASN A 216 7.25 -15.30 -9.10
CA ASN A 216 7.68 -16.53 -9.75
C ASN A 216 8.19 -16.27 -11.17
N LYS A 217 7.46 -15.47 -11.95
CA LYS A 217 7.91 -15.04 -13.29
C LYS A 217 9.21 -14.24 -13.23
N HIS A 218 9.38 -13.39 -12.21
CA HIS A 218 10.62 -12.66 -11.99
C HIS A 218 11.79 -13.62 -11.71
N ASN A 219 11.63 -14.61 -10.82
CA ASN A 219 12.63 -15.64 -10.51
C ASN A 219 13.11 -16.42 -11.75
N GLU A 220 12.18 -16.81 -12.64
CA GLU A 220 12.51 -17.46 -13.92
C GLU A 220 13.42 -16.59 -14.81
N TRP A 221 13.33 -15.27 -14.65
CA TRP A 221 14.14 -14.31 -15.37
C TRP A 221 15.48 -14.04 -14.69
N VAL A 222 15.50 -13.72 -13.39
CA VAL A 222 16.74 -13.32 -12.70
C VAL A 222 17.78 -14.46 -12.67
N SER A 223 17.31 -15.71 -12.61
CA SER A 223 18.15 -16.90 -12.72
C SER A 223 18.96 -16.97 -14.02
N ARG A 224 18.48 -16.35 -15.12
CA ARG A 224 19.20 -16.26 -16.41
C ARG A 224 20.31 -15.21 -16.42
N PHE A 225 20.29 -14.26 -15.49
CA PHE A 225 21.26 -13.16 -15.36
C PHE A 225 22.30 -13.39 -14.26
N GLY A 226 22.40 -14.62 -13.74
CA GLY A 226 23.40 -14.99 -12.74
C GLY A 226 23.11 -14.47 -11.33
N LEU A 227 21.90 -13.96 -11.07
CA LEU A 227 21.45 -13.67 -9.72
C LEU A 227 21.03 -14.99 -9.05
N SER A 228 21.79 -15.40 -8.03
CA SER A 228 21.53 -16.61 -7.23
C SER A 228 20.50 -16.40 -6.11
N TYR A 229 19.83 -15.25 -6.11
CA TYR A 229 18.83 -14.89 -5.10
C TYR A 229 17.43 -15.31 -5.56
N THR A 230 16.70 -16.00 -4.68
CA THR A 230 15.30 -16.39 -4.92
C THR A 230 14.37 -15.42 -4.22
N PHE A 231 13.56 -14.71 -5.00
CA PHE A 231 12.54 -13.80 -4.50
C PHE A 231 11.35 -14.58 -3.98
N THR A 232 10.78 -14.16 -2.86
CA THR A 232 9.65 -14.85 -2.21
C THR A 232 8.62 -13.83 -1.76
N LEU A 233 7.32 -14.15 -1.80
CA LEU A 233 6.31 -13.27 -1.21
C LEU A 233 6.59 -13.10 0.30
N PRO A 234 6.75 -11.88 0.83
CA PRO A 234 6.95 -11.69 2.26
C PRO A 234 5.65 -11.97 3.01
N THR A 235 5.78 -12.44 4.24
CA THR A 235 4.65 -12.59 5.15
C THR A 235 4.23 -11.22 5.68
N ILE A 236 3.05 -10.76 5.29
CA ILE A 236 2.44 -9.51 5.77
C ILE A 236 1.38 -9.87 6.82
N SER A 237 1.33 -9.12 7.92
CA SER A 237 0.35 -9.40 8.98
C SER A 237 -1.08 -9.07 8.51
N GLN A 238 -2.07 -9.75 9.09
CA GLN A 238 -3.48 -9.43 8.81
C GLN A 238 -3.85 -8.00 9.17
N GLU A 239 -3.21 -7.41 10.17
CA GLU A 239 -3.42 -6.02 10.58
C GLU A 239 -2.89 -5.03 9.52
N GLU A 240 -1.68 -5.24 9.02
CA GLU A 240 -1.09 -4.42 7.95
C GLU A 240 -1.91 -4.51 6.66
N TRP A 241 -2.35 -5.72 6.31
CA TRP A 241 -3.28 -5.92 5.19
C TRP A 241 -4.59 -5.20 5.41
N HIS A 242 -5.17 -5.30 6.60
CA HIS A 242 -6.44 -4.63 6.95
C HIS A 242 -6.35 -3.11 6.76
N ASN A 243 -5.26 -2.51 7.25
CA ASN A 243 -5.01 -1.07 7.11
C ASN A 243 -4.79 -0.66 5.64
N THR A 244 -4.26 -1.57 4.82
CA THR A 244 -3.94 -1.30 3.42
C THR A 244 -5.15 -1.41 2.50
N VAL A 245 -6.02 -2.41 2.72
CA VAL A 245 -7.21 -2.64 1.88
C VAL A 245 -8.41 -1.77 2.26
N ASP A 246 -8.21 -0.81 3.16
CA ASP A 246 -9.20 0.19 3.52
C ASP A 246 -9.23 1.36 2.54
N ASP A 247 -8.13 1.72 1.90
CA ASP A 247 -8.04 2.88 1.02
C ASP A 247 -7.18 2.56 -0.22
N VAL A 248 -7.23 3.46 -1.22
CA VAL A 248 -6.35 3.31 -2.38
C VAL A 248 -4.90 3.56 -1.94
N GLY A 249 -3.95 2.87 -2.54
CA GLY A 249 -2.59 2.85 -2.03
C GLY A 249 -1.59 2.18 -2.96
N VAL A 250 -0.33 2.21 -2.55
CA VAL A 250 0.79 1.58 -3.25
C VAL A 250 1.45 0.57 -2.32
N ILE A 251 1.81 -0.59 -2.87
CA ILE A 251 2.64 -1.59 -2.20
C ILE A 251 3.86 -1.82 -3.08
N ALA A 252 5.05 -1.78 -2.49
CA ALA A 252 6.29 -2.11 -3.19
C ALA A 252 7.11 -3.11 -2.39
N PHE A 253 7.80 -3.98 -3.13
CA PHE A 253 8.67 -5.00 -2.57
C PHE A 253 10.11 -4.76 -3.05
N ILE A 254 11.06 -4.78 -2.13
CA ILE A 254 12.50 -4.78 -2.45
C ILE A 254 13.11 -6.04 -1.85
N GLN A 255 13.78 -6.85 -2.65
CA GLN A 255 14.43 -8.07 -2.17
C GLN A 255 15.76 -8.32 -2.86
N GLY A 256 16.68 -8.97 -2.14
CA GLY A 256 17.93 -9.46 -2.68
C GLY A 256 19.06 -8.44 -2.76
N ILE A 257 18.92 -7.24 -2.17
CA ILE A 257 20.03 -6.27 -2.15
C ILE A 257 21.12 -6.78 -1.20
N PRO A 258 22.36 -7.03 -1.67
CA PRO A 258 23.42 -7.55 -0.82
C PRO A 258 23.90 -6.50 0.20
N MET A 259 23.93 -6.86 1.49
CA MET A 259 24.43 -6.03 2.59
C MET A 259 25.62 -6.68 3.30
N GLY A 260 26.49 -7.35 2.53
CA GLY A 260 27.61 -8.14 3.04
C GLY A 260 27.17 -9.56 3.40
N GLY A 261 26.99 -9.85 4.69
CA GLY A 261 26.67 -11.21 5.17
C GLY A 261 25.19 -11.60 5.08
N LYS A 262 24.31 -10.68 4.67
CA LYS A 262 22.86 -10.92 4.52
C LYS A 262 22.30 -10.15 3.33
N PHE A 263 21.10 -10.53 2.89
CA PHE A 263 20.33 -9.79 1.91
C PHE A 263 19.30 -8.89 2.59
N TYR A 264 19.07 -7.72 2.01
CA TYR A 264 17.98 -6.85 2.38
C TYR A 264 16.71 -7.27 1.65
N ASN A 265 15.67 -7.56 2.43
CA ASN A 265 14.35 -7.92 1.98
C ASN A 265 13.34 -7.13 2.80
N ASN A 266 12.58 -6.27 2.15
CA ASN A 266 11.50 -5.57 2.81
C ASN A 266 10.37 -5.22 1.84
N TYR A 267 9.26 -4.80 2.41
CA TYR A 267 8.13 -4.23 1.70
C TYR A 267 7.72 -2.94 2.38
N ALA A 268 7.00 -2.08 1.65
CA ALA A 268 6.37 -0.92 2.24
C ALA A 268 4.99 -0.68 1.63
N LEU A 269 4.16 -0.02 2.42
CA LEU A 269 2.75 0.23 2.19
C LEU A 269 2.53 1.74 2.36
N GLY A 270 2.07 2.40 1.30
CA GLY A 270 1.72 3.81 1.32
C GLY A 270 0.25 3.94 1.00
N GLY A 271 -0.55 4.33 1.98
CA GLY A 271 -1.95 4.66 1.76
C GLY A 271 -2.06 6.06 1.18
N SER A 272 -2.94 6.27 0.20
CA SER A 272 -3.21 7.59 -0.37
C SER A 272 -4.03 8.47 0.58
N ARG A 273 -4.06 8.17 1.88
CA ARG A 273 -4.86 8.83 2.89
C ARG A 273 -4.36 10.27 2.99
N VAL A 274 -4.80 11.08 2.02
CA VAL A 274 -4.87 12.52 2.04
C VAL A 274 -5.37 12.80 3.44
N LEU A 275 -4.56 13.53 4.22
CA LEU A 275 -4.97 14.16 5.48
C LEU A 275 -6.49 14.28 5.47
N LYS A 276 -7.16 13.44 6.29
CA LYS A 276 -8.62 13.37 6.41
C LYS A 276 -9.15 14.78 6.14
N LYS A 277 -10.06 14.94 5.16
CA LYS A 277 -10.81 16.20 5.02
C LYS A 277 -11.18 16.62 6.44
N PRO A 278 -10.74 17.81 6.90
CA PRO A 278 -10.76 18.13 8.32
C PRO A 278 -12.14 17.84 8.88
N GLU A 279 -12.20 17.02 9.92
CA GLU A 279 -13.47 16.57 10.50
C GLU A 279 -14.36 17.79 10.72
N ILE A 280 -15.63 17.67 10.33
CA ILE A 280 -16.60 18.73 10.56
C ILE A 280 -16.97 18.64 12.03
N VAL A 281 -16.47 19.58 12.82
CA VAL A 281 -16.68 19.66 14.27
C VAL A 281 -18.00 20.38 14.50
N GLY A 282 -18.98 19.68 15.06
CA GLY A 282 -20.19 20.25 15.63
C GLY A 282 -19.91 20.71 17.05
N ALA A 283 -20.06 22.01 17.30
CA ALA A 283 -19.80 22.62 18.59
C ALA A 283 -20.92 23.58 18.98
N ARG A 284 -20.94 23.97 20.26
CA ARG A 284 -21.92 24.91 20.79
C ARG A 284 -21.29 26.29 20.98
N LYS A 285 -21.73 27.28 20.20
CA LYS A 285 -21.40 28.71 20.39
C LYS A 285 -22.52 29.36 21.19
N GLY A 286 -22.41 29.36 22.52
CA GLY A 286 -23.48 29.85 23.41
C GLY A 286 -24.72 28.95 23.37
N ASN A 287 -25.83 29.44 22.82
CA ASN A 287 -27.05 28.64 22.61
C ASN A 287 -27.23 28.14 21.17
N VAL A 288 -26.27 28.42 20.28
CA VAL A 288 -26.37 28.06 18.85
C VAL A 288 -25.46 26.87 18.56
N LYS A 289 -26.02 25.85 17.91
CA LYS A 289 -25.27 24.73 17.35
C LYS A 289 -24.60 25.17 16.05
N VAL A 290 -23.29 25.09 16.01
CA VAL A 290 -22.48 25.49 14.84
C VAL A 290 -21.58 24.35 14.41
N TYR A 291 -21.28 24.27 13.11
CA TYR A 291 -20.23 23.39 12.63
C TYR A 291 -19.13 24.17 11.92
N TYR A 292 -17.90 23.70 12.06
CA TYR A 292 -16.73 24.24 11.38
C TYR A 292 -15.72 23.13 11.11
N ARG A 293 -14.76 23.37 10.22
CA ARG A 293 -13.68 22.42 9.93
C ARG A 293 -12.69 22.42 11.10
N SER A 294 -12.18 21.25 11.50
CA SER A 294 -11.22 21.12 12.62
C SER A 294 -9.97 22.02 12.51
N THR A 295 -9.64 22.49 11.31
CA THR A 295 -8.53 23.43 11.03
C THR A 295 -8.79 24.88 11.42
N CYS A 296 -10.02 25.26 11.78
CA CYS A 296 -10.40 26.66 11.96
C CYS A 296 -10.07 27.27 13.33
N GLY A 297 -9.38 26.53 14.20
CA GLY A 297 -8.82 27.05 15.46
C GLY A 297 -9.85 27.54 16.49
N PHE A 298 -11.15 27.33 16.29
CA PHE A 298 -12.18 27.76 17.23
C PHE A 298 -12.19 26.86 18.47
N SER A 299 -12.20 27.47 19.66
CA SER A 299 -12.22 26.78 20.96
C SER A 299 -13.64 26.66 21.54
N TYR A 300 -14.61 26.23 20.73
CA TYR A 300 -15.98 26.00 21.23
C TYR A 300 -16.11 24.58 21.83
N PRO A 301 -16.99 24.38 22.82
CA PRO A 301 -17.30 23.06 23.35
C PRO A 301 -17.82 22.15 22.23
N VAL A 302 -17.04 21.12 21.90
CA VAL A 302 -17.37 20.13 20.88
C VAL A 302 -18.48 19.22 21.40
N GLU A 303 -19.56 19.10 20.64
CA GLU A 303 -20.68 18.20 20.94
C GLU A 303 -20.58 16.89 20.15
N GLU A 304 -20.20 16.98 18.86
CA GLU A 304 -20.18 15.84 17.94
C GLU A 304 -19.25 16.12 16.75
N THR A 305 -18.73 15.08 16.10
CA THR A 305 -18.02 15.19 14.82
C THR A 305 -18.82 14.56 13.68
N PHE A 306 -18.75 15.16 12.50
CA PHE A 306 -19.51 14.78 11.32
C PHE A 306 -18.59 14.44 10.15
N SER A 307 -18.99 13.44 9.36
CA SER A 307 -18.33 13.08 8.10
C SER A 307 -18.61 14.05 6.96
N SER A 308 -19.61 14.94 7.09
CA SER A 308 -19.95 15.97 6.10
C SER A 308 -20.72 17.15 6.72
N GLU A 309 -20.64 18.31 6.06
CA GLU A 309 -21.40 19.52 6.41
C GLU A 309 -22.93 19.27 6.34
N LYS A 310 -23.37 18.39 5.43
CA LYS A 310 -24.77 17.99 5.31
C LYS A 310 -25.27 17.17 6.50
N ALA A 311 -24.45 16.24 7.01
CA ALA A 311 -24.80 15.47 8.21
C ALA A 311 -24.92 16.38 9.45
N ALA A 312 -24.04 17.38 9.57
CA ALA A 312 -24.14 18.40 10.60
C ALA A 312 -25.43 19.23 10.45
N ALA A 313 -25.75 19.67 9.23
CA ALA A 313 -26.97 20.43 8.95
C ALA A 313 -28.25 19.63 9.24
N GLN A 314 -28.28 18.34 8.91
CA GLN A 314 -29.41 17.44 9.24
C GLN A 314 -29.65 17.32 10.75
N LYS A 315 -28.60 17.46 11.57
CA LYS A 315 -28.71 17.51 13.04
C LYS A 315 -28.91 18.92 13.61
N GLY A 316 -29.17 19.90 12.74
CA GLY A 316 -29.48 21.28 13.14
C GLY A 316 -28.27 22.15 13.46
N TYR A 317 -27.07 21.79 13.04
CA TYR A 317 -25.88 22.64 13.18
C TYR A 317 -25.79 23.63 12.01
N MET A 318 -25.48 24.90 12.31
CA MET A 318 -25.33 25.96 11.31
C MET A 318 -23.86 26.15 10.89
N PRO A 319 -23.57 26.46 9.62
CA PRO A 319 -22.19 26.70 9.18
C PRO A 319 -21.57 27.89 9.90
N LEU A 320 -20.35 27.72 10.39
CA LEU A 320 -19.50 28.82 10.87
C LEU A 320 -18.29 28.96 9.94
N SER A 321 -18.26 30.07 9.21
CA SER A 321 -17.18 30.38 8.27
C SER A 321 -15.86 30.62 9.02
N CYS A 322 -14.79 30.01 8.54
CA CYS A 322 -13.45 30.22 9.06
C CYS A 322 -12.88 31.50 8.43
N SER A 323 -12.61 32.51 9.24
CA SER A 323 -11.85 33.68 8.79
C SER A 323 -10.37 33.33 8.85
N PHE A 324 -9.77 33.06 7.69
CA PHE A 324 -8.31 33.03 7.60
C PHE A 324 -7.81 34.48 7.61
N PRO A 325 -6.76 34.82 8.38
CA PRO A 325 -6.00 36.04 8.13
C PRO A 325 -5.26 35.96 6.79
#